data_AF-A0A7V4E9Z7-F1
#
_entry.id   AF-A0A7V4E9Z7-F1
#
_cell.length_a   1.000
_cell.length_b   1.000
_cell.length_c   1.000
_cell.angle_alpha   90.00
_cell.angle_beta   90.00
_cell.angle_gamma   90.00
#
_symmetry.space_group_name_H-M   'P 1'
#
loop_
_entity.id
_entity.type
_entity.pdbx_description
1 polymer ?
#
loop_
_entity_poly.entity_id
_entity_poly.type
_entity_poly.pdbx_seq_one_letter_code
_entity_poly.pdbx_strand_id
1 'polypeptide(L)' 'MRSERKDKTRRFFILVGLGFEFIGLVLGGIFLGIMIRKSFGLKEGIGEGLGAIAGLLVALIITLQMLTKLYGTKK' A
#
# COMPACT_ATOMS: atom_id res chain seq x y z
N MET A 1 -3.96 33.47 -3.57
CA MET A 1 -3.48 32.72 -4.75
C MET A 1 -2.17 31.94 -4.54
N ARG A 2 -1.11 32.49 -3.89
CA ARG A 2 0.17 31.76 -3.70
C ARG A 2 0.11 30.64 -2.65
N SER A 3 -0.74 30.78 -1.62
CA SER A 3 -0.93 29.76 -0.57
C SER A 3 -1.76 28.56 -1.04
N GLU A 4 -2.85 28.77 -1.77
CA GLU A 4 -3.70 27.68 -2.30
C GLU A 4 -2.96 26.75 -3.28
N ARG A 5 -2.11 27.30 -4.15
CA ARG A 5 -1.26 26.46 -5.02
C ARG A 5 -0.28 25.60 -4.21
N LYS A 6 0.32 26.18 -3.17
CA LYS A 6 1.26 25.46 -2.29
C LYS A 6 0.57 24.29 -1.57
N ASP A 7 -0.68 24.48 -1.14
CA ASP A 7 -1.45 23.45 -0.45
C ASP A 7 -1.91 22.34 -1.40
N LYS A 8 -2.30 22.67 -2.64
CA LYS A 8 -2.67 21.70 -3.68
C LYS A 8 -1.47 20.83 -4.09
N THR A 9 -0.30 21.43 -4.27
CA THR A 9 0.94 20.71 -4.58
C THR A 9 1.37 19.80 -3.43
N ARG A 10 1.23 20.24 -2.18
CA ARG A 10 1.55 19.40 -1.00
C ARG A 10 0.64 18.17 -0.91
N ARG A 11 -0.67 18.33 -1.12
CA ARG A 11 -1.62 17.20 -1.16
C ARG A 11 -1.31 16.23 -2.29
N PHE A 12 -0.93 16.74 -3.45
CA PHE A 12 -0.52 15.92 -4.59
C PHE A 12 0.70 15.05 -4.24
N PHE A 13 1.75 15.62 -3.63
CA PHE A 13 2.93 14.84 -3.22
C PHE A 13 2.60 13.78 -2.17
N ILE A 14 1.70 14.07 -1.23
CA ILE A 14 1.22 13.07 -0.24
C ILE A 14 0.51 11.92 -0.96
N LEU A 15 -0.34 12.22 -1.94
CA LEU A 15 -1.08 11.20 -2.71
C LEU A 15 -0.14 10.33 -3.55
N VAL A 16 0.88 10.94 -4.15
CA VAL A 16 1.92 10.21 -4.89
C VAL A 16 2.74 9.32 -3.96
N GLY A 17 3.14 9.83 -2.80
CA GLY A 17 3.86 9.04 -1.79
C GLY A 17 3.05 7.83 -1.32
N LEU A 18 1.76 8.03 -1.03
CA LEU A 18 0.81 6.96 -0.70
C LEU A 18 0.70 5.91 -1.83
N GLY A 19 0.68 6.35 -3.08
CA GLY A 19 0.65 5.44 -4.24
C GLY A 19 1.91 4.57 -4.34
N PHE A 20 3.09 5.13 -4.12
CA PHE A 20 4.35 4.36 -4.09
C PHE A 20 4.41 3.39 -2.92
N GLU A 21 3.94 3.81 -1.74
CA GLU A 21 3.87 2.95 -0.55
C GLU A 21 2.92 1.77 -0.78
N PHE A 22 1.76 2.01 -1.41
CA PHE A 22 0.84 0.96 -1.81
C PHE A 22 1.48 -0.06 -2.75
N ILE A 23 2.14 0.40 -3.82
CA ILE A 23 2.82 -0.49 -4.78
C ILE A 23 3.92 -1.29 -4.07
N GLY A 24 4.70 -0.65 -3.21
CA GLY A 24 5.78 -1.30 -2.45
C GLY A 24 5.27 -2.42 -1.55
N LEU A 25 4.14 -2.21 -0.85
CA LEU A 25 3.53 -3.22 0.02
C LEU A 25 2.96 -4.40 -0.77
N VAL A 26 2.35 -4.16 -1.94
CA VAL A 26 1.85 -5.23 -2.81
C VAL A 26 3.00 -6.05 -3.38
N LEU A 27 4.04 -5.41 -3.91
CA LEU A 27 5.23 -6.09 -4.42
C LEU A 27 5.98 -6.85 -3.31
N GLY A 28 6.08 -6.27 -2.12
CA GLY A 28 6.64 -6.93 -0.94
C GLY A 28 5.84 -8.16 -0.52
N GLY A 29 4.51 -8.09 -0.55
CA GLY A 29 3.63 -9.22 -0.31
C GLY A 29 3.84 -10.35 -1.33
N ILE A 30 3.89 -10.02 -2.62
CA ILE A 30 4.18 -10.98 -3.69
C ILE A 30 5.55 -11.64 -3.45
N PHE A 31 6.58 -10.86 -3.15
CA PHE A 31 7.93 -11.36 -2.90
C PHE A 31 7.98 -12.32 -1.70
N LEU A 32 7.32 -11.97 -0.58
CA LEU A 32 7.18 -12.86 0.57
C LEU A 32 6.42 -14.14 0.21
N GLY A 33 5.37 -14.03 -0.62
CA GLY A 33 4.64 -15.16 -1.16
C GLY A 33 5.51 -16.11 -1.99
N ILE A 34 6.42 -15.57 -2.81
CA ILE A 34 7.41 -16.35 -3.56
C ILE A 34 8.39 -17.05 -2.61
N MET A 35 8.85 -16.36 -1.57
CA MET A 35 9.75 -16.97 -0.58
C MET A 35 9.07 -18.11 0.19
N ILE A 36 7.82 -17.92 0.63
CA ILE A 36 7.02 -18.96 1.28
C ILE A 36 6.81 -20.14 0.32
N ARG A 37 6.49 -19.89 -0.96
CA ARG A 37 6.39 -20.95 -1.98
C ARG A 37 7.64 -21.81 -2.01
N LYS A 38 8.82 -21.17 -2.11
CA LYS A 38 10.12 -21.85 -2.17
C LYS A 38 10.40 -22.65 -0.90
N SER A 39 10.06 -22.11 0.28
CA SER A 39 10.32 -22.77 1.55
C SER A 39 9.38 -23.96 1.84
N PHE A 40 8.14 -23.94 1.35
CA PHE A 40 7.14 -24.96 1.65
C PHE A 40 6.84 -25.92 0.48
N GLY A 41 7.54 -25.80 -0.66
CA GLY A 41 7.33 -26.66 -1.83
C GLY A 41 5.93 -26.54 -2.44
N LEU A 42 5.30 -25.36 -2.31
CA LEU A 42 3.95 -25.12 -2.82
C LEU A 42 3.94 -25.02 -4.35
N LYS A 43 2.82 -25.40 -4.97
CA LYS A 43 2.61 -25.25 -6.42
C LYS A 43 2.72 -23.78 -6.85
N GLU A 44 3.20 -23.57 -8.08
CA GLU A 44 3.28 -22.24 -8.70
C GLU A 44 1.93 -21.52 -8.68
N GLY A 45 1.96 -20.21 -8.46
CA GLY A 45 0.77 -19.37 -8.34
C GLY A 45 0.11 -19.35 -6.96
N ILE A 46 0.22 -20.40 -6.13
CA ILE A 46 -0.44 -20.43 -4.80
C ILE A 46 0.26 -19.50 -3.81
N GLY A 47 1.57 -19.66 -3.62
CA GLY A 47 2.33 -18.83 -2.68
C GLY A 47 2.37 -17.36 -3.10
N GLU A 48 2.54 -17.09 -4.39
CA GLU A 48 2.47 -15.74 -4.97
C GLU A 48 1.09 -15.11 -4.80
N GLY A 49 0.02 -15.86 -5.06
CA GLY A 49 -1.35 -15.39 -4.90
C GLY A 49 -1.69 -15.06 -3.46
N LEU A 50 -1.33 -15.93 -2.51
CA LEU A 50 -1.51 -15.67 -1.09
C LEU A 50 -0.69 -14.47 -0.62
N GLY A 51 0.55 -14.33 -1.10
CA GLY A 51 1.40 -13.18 -0.84
C GLY A 51 0.83 -11.88 -1.38
N ALA A 52 0.31 -11.88 -2.61
CA ALA A 52 -0.36 -10.73 -3.22
C ALA A 52 -1.61 -10.31 -2.42
N ILE A 53 -2.46 -11.26 -2.03
CA ILE A 53 -3.67 -11.01 -1.25
C ILE A 53 -3.30 -10.41 0.12
N ALA A 54 -2.31 -10.98 0.81
CA ALA A 54 -1.82 -10.44 2.07
C ALA A 54 -1.24 -9.02 1.92
N GLY A 55 -0.43 -8.79 0.87
CA GLY A 55 0.12 -7.48 0.55
C GLY A 55 -0.97 -6.43 0.27
N LEU A 56 -1.99 -6.80 -0.51
CA LEU A 56 -3.15 -5.95 -0.79
C LEU A 56 -3.96 -5.62 0.47
N LEU A 57 -4.19 -6.59 1.35
CA LEU A 57 -4.88 -6.40 2.62
C LEU A 57 -4.15 -5.39 3.51
N VAL A 58 -2.83 -5.57 3.69
CA VAL A 58 -2.00 -4.66 4.49
C VAL A 58 -1.97 -3.27 3.88
N ALA A 59 -1.78 -3.16 2.57
CA ALA A 59 -1.78 -1.88 1.85
C ALA A 59 -3.13 -1.14 2.00
N LEU A 60 -4.25 -1.86 1.91
CA LEU A 60 -5.58 -1.30 2.10
C LEU A 60 -5.79 -0.79 3.53
N ILE A 61 -5.39 -1.55 4.55
CA ILE A 61 -5.51 -1.15 5.95
C ILE A 61 -4.72 0.13 6.22
N ILE A 62 -3.45 0.19 5.77
CA ILE A 62 -2.60 1.36 5.95
C ILE A 62 -3.21 2.58 5.24
N THR A 63 -3.68 2.39 4.01
CA THR A 63 -4.33 3.46 3.23
C THR A 63 -5.56 4.00 3.96
N LEU A 64 -6.43 3.13 4.47
CA LEU A 64 -7.62 3.52 5.23
C LEU A 64 -7.26 4.25 6.54
N GLN A 65 -6.25 3.78 7.27
CA GLN A 65 -5.76 4.46 8.47
C GLN A 65 -5.24 5.86 8.16
N MET A 66 -4.50 6.01 7.06
CA MET A 66 -3.94 7.29 6.65
C MET A 66 -5.02 8.25 6.15
N LEU A 67 -6.01 7.75 5.38
CA LEU A 67 -7.20 8.53 5.01
C LEU A 67 -7.98 8.98 6.25
N THR A 68 -8.19 8.08 7.22
CA THR A 68 -8.91 8.40 8.46
C THR A 68 -8.16 9.45 9.28
N LYS A 69 -6.83 9.40 9.32
CA LYS A 69 -6.02 10.45 9.96
C LYS A 69 -6.10 11.79 9.21
N LEU A 70 -6.17 11.77 7.88
CA LEU A 70 -6.20 12.99 7.06
C LEU A 70 -7.59 13.65 7.01
N TYR A 71 -8.66 12.86 7.03
CA TYR A 71 -10.03 13.32 6.81
C TYR A 71 -10.98 13.10 8.01
N GLY A 72 -10.62 12.21 8.93
CA GLY A 72 -11.45 11.82 10.08
C GLY A 72 -11.21 12.62 11.36
N THR A 73 -10.17 13.46 11.45
CA THR A 73 -10.03 14.45 12.52
C THR A 73 -10.85 15.71 12.21
N LYS A 74 -12.17 15.56 12.16
CA LYS A 74 -13.11 16.64 12.47
C LYS A 74 -13.90 16.19 13.70
N LYS A 75 -13.40 16.53 14.88
CA LYS A 75 -14.17 16.58 16.11
C LYS A 75 -13.97 17.96 16.72
#